data_AF-A0A8S1DHL5-F1
#
_entry.id   AF-A0A8S1DHL5-F1
#
_cell.length_a   1.000
_cell.length_b   1.000
_cell.length_c   1.000
_cell.angle_alpha   90.00
_cell.angle_beta   90.00
_cell.angle_gamma   90.00
#
_symmetry.space_group_name_H-M   'P 1'
#
loop_
_entity.id
_entity.type
_entity.pdbx_description
1 polymer ?
#
loop_
_entity_poly.entity_id
_entity_poly.type
_entity_poly.pdbx_seq_one_letter_code
_entity_poly.pdbx_strand_id
1 'polypeptide(L)'
;MSSFSALLRREMMTNVVSRAWQAVRPHVPLIKFRKGSAGSAPVDNVRVVAAAAASAPSSSAKANFKPVQKGPIIEDWQLPYRYRRQQLSQQEVDFINRGGPE
;
A
#
# COMPACT_ATOMS: atom_id res chain seq x y z
N MET A 1 -25.13 -2.04 84.21
CA MET A 1 -25.79 -0.73 84.10
C MET A 1 -25.22 -0.01 82.90
N SER A 2 -26.09 0.55 82.05
CA SER A 2 -25.79 1.47 80.93
C SER A 2 -24.96 0.89 79.76
N SER A 3 -25.26 1.15 78.49
CA SER A 3 -26.15 2.14 77.89
C SER A 3 -26.67 1.64 76.53
N PHE A 4 -27.91 2.01 76.26
CA PHE A 4 -28.58 1.95 74.96
C PHE A 4 -28.01 2.99 73.98
N SER A 5 -28.39 2.83 72.69
CA SER A 5 -28.35 3.79 71.57
C SER A 5 -27.16 3.58 70.63
N ALA A 6 -27.31 3.49 69.31
CA ALA A 6 -28.30 4.14 68.47
C ALA A 6 -28.71 3.28 67.26
N LEU A 7 -30.02 3.21 67.07
CA LEU A 7 -30.66 3.04 65.78
C LEU A 7 -30.27 4.23 64.89
N LEU A 8 -29.56 4.01 63.78
CA LEU A 8 -29.54 4.97 62.68
C LEU A 8 -29.94 4.29 61.37
N ARG A 9 -31.18 4.59 60.98
CA ARG A 9 -31.75 4.43 59.64
C ARG A 9 -30.87 5.09 58.58
N ARG A 10 -30.67 4.40 57.45
CA ARG A 10 -30.65 5.00 56.11
C ARG A 10 -30.84 3.87 55.09
N GLU A 11 -32.05 3.66 54.57
CA GLU A 11 -32.54 4.26 53.30
C GLU A 11 -31.59 4.01 52.11
N MET A 12 -32.01 3.07 51.26
CA MET A 12 -31.99 3.11 49.79
C MET A 12 -30.83 3.87 49.12
N MET A 13 -29.93 3.12 48.48
CA MET A 13 -29.20 3.66 47.32
C MET A 13 -29.21 2.64 46.19
N THR A 14 -30.27 2.75 45.39
CA THR A 14 -30.32 2.62 43.93
C THR A 14 -29.10 1.96 43.25
N ASN A 15 -29.32 0.77 42.70
CA ASN A 15 -28.49 0.14 41.68
C ASN A 15 -28.39 1.02 40.42
N VAL A 16 -27.41 1.91 40.36
CA VAL A 16 -26.94 2.59 39.14
C VAL A 16 -25.44 2.78 39.41
N VAL A 17 -24.49 2.17 38.70
CA VAL A 17 -24.14 2.39 37.29
C VAL A 17 -23.33 1.16 36.85
N SER A 18 -23.89 0.28 36.03
CA SER A 18 -23.12 -0.75 35.29
C SER A 18 -23.32 -0.55 33.80
N ARG A 19 -23.02 0.65 33.31
CA ARG A 19 -22.89 0.94 31.88
C ARG A 19 -21.65 1.74 31.64
N ALA A 20 -20.51 1.07 31.63
CA ALA A 20 -19.34 1.55 30.94
C ALA A 20 -18.44 0.36 30.76
N TRP A 21 -18.54 -0.30 29.61
CA TRP A 21 -17.44 -0.84 28.79
C TRP A 21 -18.13 -1.56 27.65
N GLN A 22 -18.65 -0.75 26.72
CA GLN A 22 -19.03 -1.24 25.41
C GLN A 22 -17.72 -1.70 24.77
N ALA A 23 -17.48 -3.02 24.79
CA ALA A 23 -16.28 -3.59 24.22
C ALA A 23 -16.24 -3.23 22.73
N VAL A 24 -15.26 -2.42 22.33
CA VAL A 24 -15.00 -2.14 20.92
C VAL A 24 -14.69 -3.48 20.27
N ARG A 25 -15.50 -3.89 19.28
CA ARG A 25 -15.27 -5.14 18.56
C ARG A 25 -13.85 -5.08 17.95
N PRO A 26 -13.02 -6.11 18.12
CA PRO A 26 -11.66 -6.09 17.58
C PRO A 26 -11.71 -5.83 16.07
N HIS A 27 -11.02 -4.77 15.63
CA HIS A 27 -10.97 -4.41 14.22
C HIS A 27 -10.14 -5.42 13.46
N VAL A 28 -10.72 -5.97 12.38
CA VAL A 28 -9.97 -6.82 11.45
C VAL A 28 -9.23 -5.90 10.47
N PRO A 29 -7.89 -5.88 10.45
CA PRO A 29 -7.14 -5.01 9.54
C PRO A 29 -7.42 -5.38 8.07
N LEU A 30 -7.75 -4.38 7.26
CA LEU A 30 -8.05 -4.55 5.83
C LEU A 30 -6.83 -5.00 5.02
N ILE A 31 -5.63 -4.64 5.49
CA ILE A 31 -4.36 -4.95 4.81
C ILE A 31 -3.50 -5.77 5.77
N LYS A 32 -3.01 -6.92 5.29
CA LYS A 32 -2.02 -7.75 5.98
C LYS A 32 -0.65 -7.50 5.36
N PHE A 33 0.27 -6.93 6.13
CA PHE A 33 1.66 -6.85 5.72
C PHE A 33 2.27 -8.25 5.68
N ARG A 34 3.03 -8.55 4.62
CA ARG A 34 3.83 -9.77 4.60
C ARG A 34 4.90 -9.63 5.68
N LYS A 35 5.03 -10.63 6.57
CA LYS A 35 6.23 -10.78 7.41
C LYS A 35 7.40 -10.79 6.42
N GLY A 36 8.25 -9.77 6.49
CA GLY A 36 9.24 -9.49 5.46
C GLY A 36 10.02 -10.74 5.08
N SER A 37 10.35 -10.86 3.79
CA SER A 37 11.49 -11.66 3.37
C SER A 37 12.71 -11.11 4.10
N ALA A 38 12.99 -11.64 5.28
CA ALA A 38 14.22 -11.40 6.02
C ALA A 38 15.34 -12.09 5.24
N GLY A 39 15.70 -11.43 4.14
CA GLY A 39 16.90 -11.61 3.35
C GLY A 39 17.48 -10.24 3.00
N SER A 40 17.26 -9.24 3.87
CA SER A 40 18.17 -8.09 3.92
C SER A 40 19.28 -8.47 4.89
N ALA A 41 20.36 -9.03 4.32
CA ALA A 41 21.68 -8.85 4.91
C ALA A 41 21.90 -7.33 5.15
N PRO A 42 22.66 -6.92 6.18
CA PRO A 42 23.02 -5.53 6.33
C PRO A 42 23.92 -5.18 5.15
N VAL A 43 23.35 -4.51 4.14
CA VAL A 43 24.15 -3.96 3.05
C VAL A 43 24.62 -2.61 3.57
N ASP A 44 25.81 -2.64 4.17
CA ASP A 44 26.66 -1.47 4.22
C ASP A 44 26.71 -0.83 2.83
N ASN A 45 26.68 0.50 2.84
CA ASN A 45 26.68 1.36 1.68
C ASN A 45 27.67 0.89 0.59
N VAL A 46 27.29 1.18 -0.67
CA VAL A 46 28.04 1.02 -1.93
C VAL A 46 27.61 -0.20 -2.76
N ARG A 47 26.85 0.09 -3.83
CA ARG A 47 26.84 -0.61 -5.13
C ARG A 47 26.11 0.33 -6.11
N VAL A 48 26.84 1.12 -6.89
CA VAL A 48 27.41 0.76 -8.20
C VAL A 48 26.34 0.21 -9.13
N VAL A 49 26.05 1.02 -10.16
CA VAL A 49 25.23 0.68 -11.32
C VAL A 49 25.82 -0.57 -11.98
N ALA A 50 25.08 -1.68 -11.99
CA ALA A 50 25.33 -2.79 -12.89
C ALA A 50 24.01 -3.48 -13.21
N ALA A 51 23.67 -3.47 -14.50
CA ALA A 51 22.53 -4.16 -15.07
C ALA A 51 22.62 -5.68 -14.84
N ALA A 52 21.58 -6.26 -14.25
CA ALA A 52 21.19 -7.65 -14.44
C ALA A 52 19.77 -7.82 -13.89
N ALA A 53 18.78 -7.53 -14.73
CA ALA A 53 17.41 -7.97 -14.49
C ALA A 53 17.33 -9.49 -14.68
N ALA A 54 17.81 -10.25 -13.69
CA ALA A 54 17.65 -11.69 -13.62
C ALA A 54 16.46 -12.00 -12.72
N SER A 55 15.47 -12.62 -13.34
CA SER A 55 14.20 -13.02 -12.76
C SER A 55 14.37 -14.02 -11.60
N ALA A 56 13.61 -13.84 -10.53
CA ALA A 56 13.27 -14.94 -9.62
C ALA A 56 11.80 -14.79 -9.17
N PRO A 57 10.93 -15.79 -9.43
CA PRO A 57 9.53 -15.73 -9.02
C PRO A 57 9.40 -16.23 -7.57
N SER A 58 8.66 -15.52 -6.73
CA SER A 58 8.14 -16.13 -5.50
C SER A 58 6.64 -15.87 -5.39
N SER A 59 5.92 -16.96 -5.64
CA SER A 59 4.48 -17.12 -5.59
C SER A 59 3.94 -17.00 -4.17
N SER A 60 2.90 -16.18 -3.97
CA SER A 60 1.76 -16.49 -3.08
C SER A 60 0.79 -15.30 -2.98
N ALA A 61 0.01 -15.11 -4.03
CA ALA A 61 -1.36 -14.59 -3.93
C ALA A 61 -2.07 -15.09 -5.19
N LYS A 62 -3.17 -15.82 -5.03
CA LYS A 62 -4.13 -16.07 -6.11
C LYS A 62 -4.86 -14.76 -6.40
N ALA A 63 -4.12 -13.77 -6.88
CA ALA A 63 -4.72 -12.69 -7.61
C ALA A 63 -4.93 -13.26 -9.02
N ASN A 64 -6.18 -13.28 -9.47
CA ASN A 64 -6.59 -13.80 -10.77
C ASN A 64 -6.12 -12.87 -11.92
N PHE A 65 -4.93 -12.28 -11.80
CA PHE A 65 -4.29 -11.56 -12.87
C PHE A 65 -3.80 -12.60 -13.87
N LYS A 66 -4.56 -12.75 -14.96
CA LYS A 66 -4.04 -13.47 -16.12
C LYS A 66 -2.68 -12.84 -16.46
N PRO A 67 -1.60 -13.64 -16.58
CA PRO A 67 -0.32 -13.10 -17.00
C PRO A 67 -0.54 -12.38 -18.33
N VAL A 68 -0.22 -11.09 -18.39
CA VAL A 68 -0.23 -10.33 -19.64
C VAL A 68 0.82 -10.98 -20.53
N GLN A 69 0.36 -11.76 -21.49
CA GLN A 69 1.23 -12.35 -22.51
C GLN A 69 1.82 -11.18 -23.29
N LYS A 70 3.14 -11.02 -23.24
CA LYS A 70 3.81 -10.03 -24.08
C LYS A 70 3.63 -10.50 -25.52
N GLY A 71 2.86 -9.74 -26.29
CA GLY A 71 2.72 -9.96 -27.72
C GLY A 71 4.05 -9.77 -28.45
N PRO A 72 4.12 -10.12 -29.74
CA PRO A 72 5.29 -9.83 -30.56
C PRO A 72 5.60 -8.32 -30.55
N ILE A 73 6.88 -7.97 -30.68
CA ILE A 73 7.32 -6.58 -30.88
C ILE A 73 6.86 -6.18 -32.29
N ILE A 74 6.11 -5.08 -32.38
CA ILE A 74 5.52 -4.57 -33.62
C ILE A 74 6.27 -3.29 -33.99
N GLU A 75 6.70 -3.21 -35.25
CA GLU A 75 7.39 -2.03 -35.79
C GLU A 75 6.39 -0.94 -36.24
N ASP A 76 6.85 0.31 -36.33
CA ASP A 76 5.97 1.46 -36.63
C ASP A 76 5.21 1.32 -37.97
N TRP A 77 5.81 0.65 -38.96
CA TRP A 77 5.19 0.42 -40.27
C TRP A 77 4.04 -0.60 -40.22
N GLN A 78 4.04 -1.49 -39.22
CA GLN A 78 2.98 -2.47 -38.98
C GLN A 78 1.79 -1.86 -38.22
N LEU A 79 1.98 -0.69 -37.60
CA LEU A 79 0.91 -0.02 -36.87
C LEU A 79 -0.18 0.49 -37.83
N PRO A 80 -1.47 0.32 -37.48
CA PRO A 80 -2.57 0.99 -38.14
C PRO A 80 -2.35 2.50 -38.16
N TYR A 81 -2.85 3.18 -39.21
CA TYR A 81 -2.62 4.60 -39.45
C TYR A 81 -2.90 5.49 -38.22
N ARG A 82 -3.98 5.19 -37.46
CA ARG A 82 -4.37 5.94 -36.26
C ARG A 82 -3.35 5.92 -35.11
N TYR A 83 -2.41 4.98 -35.12
CA TYR A 83 -1.39 4.80 -34.07
C TYR A 83 0.02 5.10 -34.57
N ARG A 84 0.19 5.49 -35.83
CA ARG A 84 1.50 5.87 -36.34
C ARG A 84 1.94 7.20 -35.74
N ARG A 85 3.23 7.30 -35.42
CA ARG A 85 3.84 8.56 -34.97
C ARG A 85 3.87 9.57 -36.10
N GLN A 86 3.70 10.85 -35.77
CA GLN A 86 3.87 11.94 -36.73
C GLN A 86 5.37 12.13 -37.05
N GLN A 87 5.66 12.59 -38.27
CA GLN A 87 7.02 12.97 -38.66
C GLN A 87 7.39 14.27 -37.96
N LEU A 88 8.60 14.32 -37.37
CA LEU A 88 9.09 15.52 -36.71
C LEU A 88 9.54 16.55 -37.75
N SER A 89 9.13 17.80 -37.57
CA SER A 89 9.62 18.91 -38.40
C SER A 89 11.02 19.35 -37.95
N GLN A 90 11.80 19.97 -38.83
CA GLN A 90 13.17 20.42 -38.48
C GLN A 90 13.16 21.41 -37.29
N GLN A 91 12.22 22.35 -37.29
CA GLN A 91 12.04 23.30 -36.19
C GLN A 91 11.74 22.60 -34.85
N GLU A 92 10.92 21.55 -34.87
CA GLU A 92 10.60 20.77 -33.67
C GLU A 92 11.83 20.00 -33.18
N VAL A 93 12.62 19.42 -34.09
CA VAL A 93 13.90 18.79 -33.75
C VAL A 93 14.82 19.80 -33.06
N ASP A 94 14.93 21.03 -33.58
CA ASP A 94 15.75 22.08 -33.01
C ASP A 94 15.22 22.51 -31.62
N PHE A 95 13.90 22.64 -31.45
CA PHE A 95 13.29 22.93 -30.15
C PHE A 95 13.52 21.83 -29.12
N ILE A 96 13.43 20.55 -29.53
CA ILE A 96 13.74 19.42 -28.65
C ILE A 96 15.21 19.46 -28.22
N ASN A 97 16.12 19.71 -29.17
CA ASN A 97 17.56 19.75 -28.90
C ASN A 97 17.96 20.95 -28.02
N ARG A 98 17.32 22.11 -28.18
CA ARG A 98 17.61 23.31 -27.36
C ARG A 98 16.83 23.38 -26.04
N GLY A 99 15.73 22.64 -25.92
CA GLY A 99 14.89 22.62 -24.71
C GLY A 99 13.66 23.54 -24.70
N GLY A 100 13.13 23.93 -25.88
CA GLY A 100 11.88 24.71 -26.01
C GLY A 100 11.98 25.86 -27.01
N PRO A 101 10.89 26.63 -27.24
CA PRO A 101 10.94 27.90 -27.96
C PRO A 101 11.54 29.02 -27.06
N GLU A 102 12.21 30.03 -27.64
CA GLU A 102 12.73 31.21 -26.89
C GLU A 102 11.60 32.11 -26.40
#